data_AF-A0A6L9IK16-F1
#
_entry.id   AF-A0A6L9IK16-F1
#
_cell.length_a   1.000
_cell.length_b   1.000
_cell.length_c   1.000
_cell.angle_alpha   90.00
_cell.angle_beta   90.00
_cell.angle_gamma   90.00
#
_symmetry.space_group_name_H-M   'P 1'
#
loop_
_entity.id
_entity.type
_entity.pdbx_description
1 polymer ?
#
loop_
_entity_poly.entity_id
_entity_poly.type
_entity_poly.pdbx_seq_one_letter_code
_entity_poly.pdbx_strand_id
1 'polypeptide(L)'
;ECQTLHQAKPDAVEFVPVEIPERFFPPGYTPGEPWPSLFYCNLIHNFMEEIVSGGSENQGNFAQGAKVQHIINAVEQSHRERRWVELAEPQYQR
;
A
#
# COMPACT_ATOMS: atom_id res chain seq x y z
N GLU A 1 -10.33 -11.30 11.85
CA GLU A 1 -11.45 -10.34 11.84
C GLU A 1 -11.14 -9.24 10.84
N CYS A 2 -12.16 -8.60 10.25
CA CYS A 2 -12.00 -7.41 9.44
C CYS A 2 -11.46 -6.26 10.31
N GLN A 3 -10.57 -5.41 9.78
CA GLN A 3 -10.07 -4.27 10.56
C GLN A 3 -11.19 -3.29 10.90
N THR A 4 -11.09 -2.65 12.06
CA THR A 4 -11.99 -1.59 12.51
C THR A 4 -11.34 -0.23 12.25
N LEU A 5 -12.09 0.70 11.67
CA LEU A 5 -11.62 2.06 11.46
C LEU A 5 -12.11 2.94 12.62
N HIS A 6 -11.22 3.75 13.17
CA HIS A 6 -11.58 4.74 14.17
C HIS A 6 -11.09 6.12 13.73
N GLN A 7 -11.93 7.13 13.91
CA GLN A 7 -11.66 8.50 13.49
C GLN A 7 -11.74 9.45 14.68
N ALA A 8 -10.87 10.46 14.73
CA ALA A 8 -10.98 11.60 15.63
C ALA A 8 -11.12 12.89 14.81
N LYS A 9 -11.89 13.85 15.33
CA LYS A 9 -11.93 15.23 14.80
C LYS A 9 -10.82 16.07 15.46
N PRO A 10 -10.36 17.16 14.82
CA PRO A 10 -9.30 18.00 15.39
C PRO A 10 -9.61 18.54 16.81
N ASP A 11 -10.88 18.70 17.14
CA ASP A 11 -11.39 19.17 18.43
C ASP A 11 -11.87 18.04 19.36
N ALA A 12 -11.74 16.77 18.96
CA ALA A 12 -12.13 15.61 19.73
C ALA A 12 -10.90 14.90 20.31
N VAL A 13 -10.95 14.60 21.61
CA VAL A 13 -9.88 13.88 22.33
C VAL A 13 -10.01 12.36 22.24
N GLU A 14 -11.14 11.85 21.75
CA GLU A 14 -11.42 10.41 21.63
C GLU A 14 -11.61 9.98 20.18
N PHE A 15 -11.13 8.78 19.87
CA PHE A 15 -11.34 8.12 18.58
C PHE A 15 -12.66 7.34 18.64
N VAL A 16 -13.57 7.63 17.70
CA VAL A 16 -14.86 6.94 17.59
C VAL A 16 -14.81 5.90 16.47
N PRO A 17 -15.45 4.72 16.64
CA PRO A 17 -15.58 3.74 15.56
C PRO A 17 -16.34 4.36 14.38
N VAL A 18 -15.87 4.06 13.17
CA VAL A 18 -16.54 4.42 11.93
C VAL A 18 -16.71 3.20 11.05
N GLU A 19 -17.82 3.15 10.33
CA GLU A 19 -18.08 2.11 9.36
C GLU A 19 -17.17 2.28 8.15
N ILE A 20 -16.59 1.17 7.68
CA ILE A 20 -15.81 1.15 6.45
C ILE A 20 -16.79 1.07 5.28
N PRO A 21 -16.80 2.04 4.36
CA PRO A 21 -17.70 1.99 3.22
C PRO A 21 -17.53 0.72 2.38
N GLU A 22 -18.65 0.15 1.93
CA GLU A 22 -18.69 -1.12 1.18
C GLU A 22 -17.75 -1.15 -0.04
N ARG A 23 -17.60 -0.01 -0.71
CA ARG A 23 -16.71 0.17 -1.87
C ARG A 23 -15.22 -0.13 -1.61
N PHE A 24 -14.79 -0.25 -0.36
CA PHE A 24 -13.41 -0.59 -0.01
C PHE A 24 -13.19 -2.10 0.17
N PHE A 25 -14.24 -2.90 0.05
CA PHE A 25 -14.15 -4.35 0.07
C PHE A 25 -14.14 -4.93 -1.34
N PRO A 26 -13.49 -6.09 -1.54
CA PRO A 26 -13.44 -6.71 -2.84
C PRO A 26 -14.84 -7.23 -3.22
N PRO A 27 -15.19 -7.28 -4.52
CA PRO A 27 -16.45 -7.86 -4.96
C PRO A 27 -16.63 -9.29 -4.42
N GLY A 28 -17.79 -9.55 -3.81
CA GLY A 28 -18.12 -10.87 -3.26
C GLY A 28 -17.48 -11.22 -1.91
N TYR A 29 -16.93 -10.24 -1.19
CA TYR A 29 -16.43 -10.46 0.18
C TYR A 29 -17.52 -10.96 1.12
N THR A 30 -17.12 -11.69 2.17
CA THR A 30 -18.03 -12.09 3.25
C THR A 30 -17.79 -11.26 4.51
N PRO A 31 -18.83 -10.70 5.14
CA PRO A 31 -18.68 -9.99 6.41
C PRO A 31 -17.96 -10.84 7.47
N GLY A 32 -16.93 -10.27 8.11
CA GLY A 32 -16.14 -10.94 9.14
C GLY A 32 -14.94 -11.75 8.61
N GLU A 33 -14.74 -11.81 7.30
CA GLU A 33 -13.57 -12.46 6.69
C GLU A 33 -12.24 -11.86 7.24
N PRO A 34 -11.19 -12.68 7.44
CA PRO A 34 -9.91 -12.18 7.93
C PRO A 34 -9.32 -11.09 7.04
N TRP A 35 -8.79 -10.03 7.67
CA TRP A 35 -8.15 -8.92 6.96
C TRP A 35 -7.09 -9.34 5.92
N PRO A 36 -6.18 -10.31 6.18
CA PRO A 36 -5.23 -10.73 5.15
C PRO A 36 -5.91 -11.20 3.87
N SER A 37 -7.04 -11.91 3.97
CA SER A 37 -7.80 -12.36 2.81
C SER A 37 -8.39 -11.17 2.04
N LEU A 38 -9.12 -10.29 2.74
CA LEU A 38 -9.71 -9.08 2.15
C LEU A 38 -8.66 -8.21 1.46
N PHE A 39 -7.49 -8.04 2.08
CA PHE A 39 -6.37 -7.28 1.56
C PHE A 39 -5.85 -7.87 0.23
N TYR A 40 -5.53 -9.17 0.20
CA TYR A 40 -5.02 -9.79 -1.02
C TYR A 40 -6.08 -9.91 -2.12
N CYS A 41 -7.33 -10.17 -1.77
CA CYS A 41 -8.45 -10.16 -2.71
C CYS A 41 -8.62 -8.79 -3.38
N ASN A 42 -8.51 -7.69 -2.60
CA ASN A 42 -8.50 -6.34 -3.14
C ASN A 42 -7.33 -6.08 -4.09
N LEU A 43 -6.11 -6.52 -3.73
CA LEU A 43 -4.95 -6.35 -4.61
C LEU A 43 -5.13 -7.08 -5.95
N ILE A 44 -5.64 -8.32 -5.91
CA ILE A 44 -5.92 -9.09 -7.12
C ILE A 44 -7.02 -8.43 -7.95
N HIS A 45 -8.10 -7.98 -7.31
CA HIS A 45 -9.18 -7.28 -7.99
C HIS A 45 -8.69 -6.01 -8.69
N ASN A 46 -7.96 -5.15 -7.98
CA ASN A 46 -7.43 -3.91 -8.55
C ASN A 46 -6.48 -4.18 -9.72
N PHE A 47 -5.68 -5.24 -9.65
CA PHE A 47 -4.80 -5.63 -10.76
C PHE A 47 -5.58 -6.10 -12.00
N MET A 48 -6.68 -6.85 -11.80
CA MET A 48 -7.56 -7.23 -12.91
C MET A 48 -8.22 -6.01 -13.56
N GLU A 49 -8.66 -5.04 -12.74
CA GLU A 49 -9.23 -3.78 -13.23
C GLU A 49 -8.20 -2.94 -14.00
N GLU A 50 -6.93 -2.90 -13.55
CA GLU A 50 -5.84 -2.24 -14.28
C GLU A 50 -5.66 -2.84 -15.69
N ILE A 51 -5.63 -4.17 -15.80
CA ILE A 51 -5.49 -4.87 -17.09
C ILE A 51 -6.64 -4.55 -18.04
N VAL A 52 -7.89 -4.54 -17.53
CA VAL A 52 -9.08 -4.37 -18.37
C VAL A 52 -9.33 -2.90 -18.72
N SER A 53 -9.11 -1.98 -17.78
CA SER A 53 -9.38 -0.56 -17.98
C SER A 53 -8.32 0.13 -18.85
N GLY A 54 -7.07 -0.35 -18.83
CA GLY A 54 -5.94 0.29 -19.51
C GLY A 54 -5.68 1.73 -19.05
N GLY A 55 -6.18 2.10 -17.86
CA GLY A 55 -6.06 3.43 -17.28
C GLY A 55 -4.69 3.69 -16.63
N SER A 56 -4.52 4.89 -16.07
CA SER A 56 -3.31 5.26 -15.33
C SER A 56 -3.29 4.77 -13.87
N GLU A 57 -4.42 4.31 -13.36
CA GLU A 57 -4.55 3.78 -11.99
C GLU A 57 -3.78 2.46 -11.88
N ASN A 58 -2.88 2.37 -10.89
CA ASN A 58 -2.13 1.16 -10.56
C ASN A 58 -1.72 1.19 -9.08
N GLN A 59 -1.46 0.01 -8.51
CA GLN A 59 -0.97 -0.12 -7.12
C GLN A 59 0.56 0.00 -7.01
N GLY A 60 1.24 0.29 -8.12
CA GLY A 60 2.68 0.34 -8.21
C GLY A 60 3.16 0.09 -9.63
N ASN A 61 4.20 0.80 -10.05
CA ASN A 61 4.84 0.59 -11.34
C ASN A 61 6.33 0.22 -11.21
N PHE A 62 6.95 -0.07 -12.35
CA PHE A 62 8.35 -0.46 -12.41
C PHE A 62 9.30 0.59 -11.80
N ALA A 63 9.10 1.88 -12.08
CA ALA A 63 9.97 2.94 -11.58
C ALA A 63 9.88 3.06 -10.04
N GLN A 64 8.68 2.88 -9.48
CA GLN A 64 8.49 2.83 -8.03
C GLN A 64 9.16 1.58 -7.42
N GLY A 65 9.02 0.41 -8.05
CA GLY A 65 9.69 -0.82 -7.62
C GLY A 65 11.22 -0.70 -7.65
N ALA A 66 11.76 -0.10 -8.70
CA ALA A 66 13.19 0.17 -8.81
C ALA A 66 13.67 1.12 -7.70
N LYS A 67 12.88 2.16 -7.36
CA LYS A 67 13.19 3.06 -6.25
C LYS A 67 13.22 2.34 -4.90
N VAL A 68 12.28 1.42 -4.67
CA VAL A 68 12.28 0.54 -3.48
C VAL A 68 13.56 -0.29 -3.43
N GLN A 69 13.96 -0.90 -4.55
CA GLN A 69 15.21 -1.69 -4.60
C GLN A 69 16.45 -0.85 -4.26
N HIS A 70 16.50 0.40 -4.71
CA HIS A 70 17.62 1.30 -4.38
C HIS A 70 17.72 1.56 -2.88
N ILE A 71 16.57 1.75 -2.21
CA ILE A 71 16.52 1.95 -0.76
C ILE A 71 16.99 0.67 -0.04
N ILE A 72 16.51 -0.51 -0.46
CA ILE A 72 16.92 -1.80 0.11
C ILE A 72 18.45 -1.96 0.03
N ASN A 73 19.03 -1.68 -1.15
CA ASN A 73 20.47 -1.79 -1.37
C ASN A 73 21.26 -0.82 -0.47
N ALA A 74 20.79 0.42 -0.33
CA ALA A 74 21.45 1.41 0.52
C ALA A 74 21.39 1.04 2.01
N VAL A 75 20.27 0.47 2.48
CA VAL A 75 20.15 -0.05 3.86
C VAL A 75 21.09 -1.23 4.07
N GLU A 76 21.16 -2.16 3.12
CA GLU A 76 22.11 -3.28 3.17
C GLU A 76 23.55 -2.79 3.25
N GLN A 77 23.92 -1.81 2.41
CA GLN A 77 25.25 -1.21 2.42
C GLN A 77 25.56 -0.50 3.74
N SER A 78 24.63 0.32 4.24
CA SER A 78 24.78 1.02 5.52
C SER A 78 24.99 0.04 6.68
N HIS A 79 24.23 -1.06 6.69
CA HIS A 79 24.36 -2.10 7.71
C HIS A 79 25.75 -2.76 7.69
N ARG A 80 26.25 -3.13 6.50
CA ARG A 80 27.57 -3.76 6.35
C ARG A 80 28.72 -2.83 6.67
N GLU A 81 28.65 -1.57 6.22
CA GLU A 81 29.73 -0.60 6.36
C GLU A 81 29.66 0.20 7.66
N ARG A 82 28.57 0.05 8.42
CA ARG A 82 28.32 0.76 9.69
C ARG A 82 28.45 2.29 9.58
N ARG A 83 28.01 2.84 8.45
CA ARG A 83 28.03 4.29 8.18
C ARG A 83 26.77 4.74 7.44
N TRP A 84 26.55 6.05 7.42
CA TRP A 84 25.54 6.66 6.57
C TRP A 84 25.89 6.49 5.09
N VAL A 85 24.88 6.16 4.30
CA VAL A 85 24.96 6.03 2.84
C VAL A 85 24.01 7.05 2.23
N GLU A 86 24.50 7.80 1.26
CA GLU A 86 23.70 8.77 0.51
C GLU A 86 22.77 8.04 -0.46
N LEU A 87 21.49 8.40 -0.45
CA LEU A 87 20.52 7.94 -1.44
C LEU A 87 20.61 8.84 -2.66
N ALA A 88 21.33 8.40 -3.70
CA ALA A 88 21.32 9.09 -4.98
C ALA A 88 19.93 8.97 -5.64
N GLU A 89 19.41 10.07 -6.20
CA GLU A 89 18.18 10.00 -6.98
C GLU A 89 18.41 9.11 -8.21
N PRO A 90 17.56 8.09 -8.41
CA PRO A 90 17.67 7.26 -9.60
C PRO A 90 17.34 8.06 -10.85
N GLN A 91 18.21 8.01 -11.86
CA GLN A 91 17.91 8.53 -13.19
C GLN A 91 17.06 7.51 -13.95
N TYR A 92 15.78 7.39 -13.61
CA TYR A 92 14.84 6.65 -14.47
C TYR A 92 14.57 7.53 -15.69
N GLN A 93 15.12 7.14 -16.84
CA GLN A 93 14.86 7.80 -18.12
C GLN A 93 13.34 7.82 -18.38
N ARG A 94 12.85 8.98 -18.85
CA ARG A 94 11.45 9.18 -19.27
C ARG A 94 11.11 8.35 -20.49
#